data_AF-A0A842XFW5-F1
#
_entry.id   AF-A0A842XFW5-F1
#
_cell.length_a   1.000
_cell.length_b   1.000
_cell.length_c   1.000
_cell.angle_alpha   90.00
_cell.angle_beta   90.00
_cell.angle_gamma   90.00
#
_symmetry.space_group_name_H-M   'P 1'
#
loop_
_entity.id
_entity.type
_entity.pdbx_description
1 polymer ?
#
loop_
_entity_poly.entity_id
_entity_poly.type
_entity_poly.pdbx_seq_one_letter_code
_entity_poly.pdbx_strand_id
1 'polypeptide(L)' 'MIVVTVPAYNESKNLRKCVELLLQETPPLEEEFCIVIAEDGSTDGTDI' A
#
# COMPACT_ATOMS: atom_id res chain seq x y z
N MET A 1 13.83 -5.12 9.26
CA MET A 1 12.47 -5.47 8.78
C MET A 1 11.61 -4.24 8.92
N ILE A 2 11.20 -3.69 7.78
CA ILE A 2 10.40 -2.47 7.70
C ILE A 2 8.93 -2.84 7.52
N VAL A 3 8.03 -2.17 8.24
CA VAL A 3 6.58 -2.31 8.02
C VAL A 3 6.05 -0.98 7.51
N VAL A 4 5.54 -0.99 6.28
CA VAL A 4 4.91 0.18 5.65
C VAL A 4 3.40 0.03 5.78
N THR A 5 2.79 0.80 6.67
CA THR A 5 1.33 0.82 6.84
C THR A 5 0.70 1.84 5.91
N VAL A 6 -0.24 1.40 5.07
CA VAL A 6 -0.97 2.24 4.12
C VAL A 6 -2.45 2.26 4.54
N PRO A 7 -2.92 3.31 5.23
CA PRO A 7 -4.35 3.48 5.47
C PRO A 7 -5.06 3.77 4.14
N ALA A 8 -6.21 3.15 3.90
CA ALA A 8 -6.96 3.32 2.67
C ALA A 8 -8.47 3.51 2.98
N TYR A 9 -9.03 4.60 2.46
CA TYR A 9 -10.47 4.86 2.48
C TYR A 9 -10.87 5.58 1.18
N ASN A 10 -11.65 4.90 0.34
CA ASN A 10 -12.05 5.39 -0.99
C ASN A 10 -10.86 5.77 -1.91
N GLU A 11 -9.87 4.88 -1.99
CA GLU A 11 -8.64 5.03 -2.76
C GLU A 11 -8.56 4.10 -3.98
N SER A 12 -9.70 3.63 -4.53
CA SER A 12 -9.77 2.73 -5.70
C SER A 12 -8.92 3.20 -6.89
N LYS A 13 -8.74 4.51 -7.05
CA LYS A 13 -7.97 5.12 -8.15
C LYS A 13 -6.47 5.23 -7.87
N ASN A 14 -6.04 5.20 -6.61
CA ASN A 14 -4.67 5.53 -6.23
C ASN A 14 -3.94 4.38 -5.53
N LEU A 15 -4.65 3.49 -4.83
CA LEU A 15 -4.04 2.44 -4.00
C LEU A 15 -3.07 1.57 -4.79
N ARG A 16 -3.45 1.14 -5.99
CA ARG A 16 -2.57 0.37 -6.89
C ARG A 16 -1.26 1.11 -7.17
N LYS A 17 -1.35 2.37 -7.60
CA LYS A 17 -0.17 3.18 -7.92
C LYS A 17 0.72 3.37 -6.69
N CYS A 18 0.13 3.56 -5.50
CA CYS A 18 0.87 3.66 -4.25
C CYS A 18 1.67 2.37 -3.97
N VAL A 19 1.02 1.20 -4.05
CA VAL A 19 1.67 -0.09 -3.82
C VAL A 19 2.76 -0.35 -4.86
N GLU A 20 2.52 -0.06 -6.14
CA GLU A 20 3.51 -0.20 -7.21
C GLU A 20 4.76 0.65 -6.95
N LEU A 21 4.59 1.91 -6.54
CA LEU A 21 5.70 2.79 -6.17
C LEU A 21 6.46 2.26 -4.94
N LEU A 22 5.74 1.79 -3.92
CA LEU A 22 6.39 1.20 -2.75
C LEU A 22 7.24 -0.01 -3.15
N LEU A 23 6.73 -0.89 -4.01
CA LEU A 23 7.48 -2.06 -4.49
C LEU A 23 8.70 -1.71 -5.35
N GLN A 24 8.68 -0.58 -6.06
CA GLN A 24 9.80 -0.10 -6.87
C GLN A 24 10.90 0.57 -6.04
N GLU A 25 10.52 1.36 -5.04
CA GLU A 25 11.44 2.23 -4.30
C GLU A 25 12.00 1.61 -3.01
N THR A 26 11.43 0.50 -2.53
CA THR A 26 11.89 -0.19 -1.31
C THR A 26 13.04 -1.21 -1.48
N PRO A 27 13.24 -1.90 -2.63
CA PRO A 27 14.38 -2.81 -2.80
C PRO A 27 15.77 -2.19 -2.55
N PRO A 28 16.04 -0.92 -2.90
CA PRO A 28 17.31 -0.25 -2.57
C PRO A 28 17.62 -0.12 -1.08
N LEU A 29 16.67 -0.39 -0.18
CA LEU A 29 16.89 -0.31 1.26
C LEU A 29 17.68 -1.50 1.82
N GLU A 30 17.92 -2.56 1.01
CA GLU A 30 18.61 -3.80 1.40
C GLU A 30 18.03 -4.47 2.68
N GLU A 31 16.79 -4.12 3.05
CA GLU A 31 16.05 -4.67 4.18
C GLU A 31 14.77 -5.38 3.71
N GLU A 32 14.42 -6.49 4.37
CA GLU A 32 13.10 -7.09 4.23
C GLU A 32 12.01 -6.10 4.64
N PHE A 33 10.93 -6.02 3.86
CA PHE A 33 9.80 -5.16 4.18
C PHE A 33 8.46 -5.87 3.96
N CYS A 34 7.46 -5.36 4.68
CA CYS A 34 6.07 -5.78 4.59
C CYS A 34 5.19 -4.55 4.37
N ILE A 35 4.30 -4.60 3.39
CA ILE A 35 3.27 -3.59 3.18
C ILE A 35 1.98 -4.09 3.82
N VAL A 36 1.41 -3.30 4.74
CA VAL A 36 0.14 -3.60 5.40
C VAL A 36 -0.88 -2.53 4.97
N ILE A 37 -1.89 -2.94 4.22
CA ILE A 37 -2.99 -2.06 3.82
C ILE A 37 -4.05 -2.12 4.93
N ALA A 38 -4.29 -1.00 5.59
CA ALA A 38 -5.32 -0.85 6.61
C ALA A 38 -6.56 -0.23 5.96
N GLU A 39 -7.48 -1.10 5.55
CA GLU A 39 -8.76 -0.75 4.92
C GLU A 39 -9.75 -0.24 5.99
N ASP A 40 -10.49 0.84 5.68
CA ASP A 40 -11.40 1.54 6.59
C ASP A 40 -12.86 1.59 6.08
N GLY A 41 -13.37 0.46 5.56
CA GLY A 41 -14.76 0.32 5.12
C GLY A 41 -15.11 1.12 3.87
N SER A 42 -14.21 1.14 2.89
CA SER A 42 -14.38 1.82 1.59
C SER A 42 -15.62 1.34 0.84
N THR A 43 -16.19 2.24 0.03
CA THR A 43 -17.42 1.97 -0.74
C THR A 43 -17.23 2.15 -2.26
N ASP A 44 -16.00 2.41 -2.68
CA ASP A 44 -15.65 2.74 -4.06
C ASP A 44 -14.90 1.60 -4.80
N GLY A 45 -14.77 0.44 -4.17
CA GLY A 45 -14.02 -0.70 -4.70
C GLY A 45 -12.50 -0.62 -4.44
N THR A 46 -12.07 0.07 -3.39
CA THR A 46 -10.66 0.07 -2.92
C THR A 46 -10.12 -1.34 -2.64
N ASP A 47 -10.98 -2.26 -2.21
CA ASP A 47 -10.68 -3.63 -1.82
C ASP A 47 -10.85 -4.67 -2.95
N ILE A 48 -11.14 -4.23 -4.19
CA ILE A 48 -11.39 -5.07 -5.37
C ILE A 48 -10.20 -5.03 -6.34
#